data_AF-A0A5C7W540-F1
#
_entry.id   AF-A0A5C7W540-F1
#
_cell.length_a   1.000
_cell.length_b   1.000
_cell.length_c   1.000
_cell.angle_alpha   90.00
_cell.angle_beta   90.00
_cell.angle_gamma   90.00
#
_symmetry.space_group_name_H-M   'P 1'
#
loop_
_entity.id
_entity.type
_entity.pdbx_description
1 polymer ?
#
loop_
_entity_poly.entity_id
_entity_poly.type
_entity_poly.pdbx_seq_one_letter_code
_entity_poly.pdbx_strand_id
1 'polypeptide(L)'
;MNKNAVPRAQPAPLLREYYSRVLAYIAPAAAVAAGTYVNHFGYDILWLVPYALLYPHLAYHLGNRFKRDHPQQTALVLTFVDSLHAGAAAVLMSFSVVPTLMFLLTLAFSSLIAGGLRRMGLALLVATGSMALSFALIQPEPRVATPSLVALTSILLTTLYICIAAYFVHEQGMRLTLARSEIKREQEKAARLARNLAKYLSPQVWEMIFSGKKHVRLETQRKKLTVFFSDIKGFTELSEELEAEQLTDLLNTYLNEMSK
;
A
#
# COMPACT_ATOMS: atom_id res chain seq x y z
N MET A 1 -5.85 -30.97 8.94
CA MET A 1 -5.61 -29.56 8.57
C MET A 1 -4.18 -29.42 8.08
N ASN A 2 -4.00 -29.23 6.76
CA ASN A 2 -2.70 -29.22 6.09
C ASN A 2 -1.91 -27.95 6.47
N LYS A 3 -0.74 -28.09 7.09
CA LYS A 3 0.12 -27.00 7.58
C LYS A 3 1.16 -26.50 6.56
N ASN A 4 1.18 -27.00 5.33
CA ASN A 4 2.21 -26.69 4.33
C ASN A 4 1.67 -26.02 3.05
N ALA A 5 0.71 -25.09 3.18
CA ALA A 5 0.40 -24.20 2.07
C ALA A 5 1.43 -23.06 2.05
N VAL A 6 2.55 -23.27 1.38
CA VAL A 6 3.43 -22.18 0.94
C VAL A 6 2.52 -21.17 0.21
N PRO A 7 2.45 -19.89 0.63
CA PRO A 7 1.67 -18.91 -0.09
C PRO A 7 2.21 -18.87 -1.51
N ARG A 8 1.35 -19.12 -2.52
CA ARG A 8 1.74 -18.94 -3.94
C ARG A 8 2.43 -17.58 -4.03
N ALA A 9 3.73 -17.58 -4.34
CA ALA A 9 4.52 -16.37 -4.47
C ALA A 9 3.85 -15.51 -5.53
N GLN A 10 3.16 -14.47 -5.08
CA GLN A 10 2.48 -13.59 -6.00
C GLN A 10 3.48 -12.70 -6.71
N PRO A 11 3.21 -12.35 -7.97
CA PRO A 11 4.04 -11.41 -8.69
C PRO A 11 4.31 -10.19 -7.80
N ALA A 12 5.59 -9.87 -7.63
CA ALA A 12 6.03 -8.70 -6.88
C ALA A 12 5.23 -7.45 -7.32
N PRO A 13 5.08 -6.41 -6.46
CA PRO A 13 4.28 -5.21 -6.75
C PRO A 13 4.52 -4.63 -8.17
N LEU A 14 5.75 -4.76 -8.66
CA LEU A 14 6.23 -4.37 -9.99
C LEU A 14 5.53 -5.08 -11.16
N LEU A 15 5.31 -6.39 -11.05
CA LEU A 15 4.67 -7.19 -12.09
C LEU A 15 3.18 -6.83 -12.22
N ARG A 16 2.52 -6.48 -11.11
CA ARG A 16 1.11 -6.08 -11.11
C ARG A 16 0.89 -4.73 -11.81
N GLU A 17 1.71 -3.73 -11.52
CA GLU A 17 1.67 -2.44 -12.23
C GLU A 17 1.88 -2.64 -13.74
N TYR A 18 2.84 -3.48 -14.11
CA TYR A 18 3.07 -3.85 -15.51
C TYR A 18 1.83 -4.48 -16.16
N TYR A 19 1.24 -5.52 -15.56
CA TYR A 19 0.04 -6.16 -16.11
C TYR A 19 -1.15 -5.19 -16.22
N SER A 20 -1.33 -4.30 -15.24
CA SER A 20 -2.38 -3.27 -15.32
C SER A 20 -2.15 -2.29 -16.47
N ARG A 21 -0.91 -1.88 -16.75
CA ARG A 21 -0.60 -0.98 -17.86
C ARG A 21 -0.76 -1.67 -19.21
N VAL A 22 -0.30 -2.91 -19.35
CA VAL A 22 -0.50 -3.71 -20.57
C VAL A 22 -1.99 -3.78 -20.90
N LEU A 23 -2.83 -4.14 -19.93
CA LEU A 23 -4.27 -4.22 -20.13
C LEU A 23 -4.91 -2.86 -20.49
N ALA A 24 -4.47 -1.78 -19.83
CA ALA A 24 -4.95 -0.43 -20.12
C ALA A 24 -4.65 0.02 -21.55
N TYR A 25 -3.52 -0.40 -22.14
CA TYR A 25 -3.11 -0.04 -23.49
C TYR A 25 -3.62 -1.00 -24.59
N ILE A 26 -4.04 -2.23 -24.23
CA ILE A 26 -4.75 -3.12 -25.17
C ILE A 26 -6.09 -2.49 -25.60
N ALA A 27 -6.79 -1.79 -24.70
CA ALA A 27 -8.06 -1.14 -24.99
C ALA A 27 -7.99 -0.12 -26.16
N PRO A 28 -7.13 0.92 -26.12
CA PRO A 28 -6.99 1.85 -27.24
C PRO A 28 -6.40 1.19 -28.50
N ALA A 29 -5.50 0.20 -28.37
CA ALA A 29 -4.99 -0.54 -29.53
C ALA A 29 -6.11 -1.27 -30.28
N ALA A 30 -6.99 -1.97 -29.55
CA ALA A 30 -8.13 -2.65 -30.13
C ALA A 30 -9.18 -1.68 -30.69
N ALA A 31 -9.43 -0.55 -30.02
CA ALA A 31 -10.35 0.48 -30.51
C ALA A 31 -9.87 1.08 -31.84
N VAL A 32 -8.57 1.35 -31.98
CA VAL A 32 -7.97 1.86 -33.23
C VAL A 32 -8.09 0.80 -34.32
N ALA A 33 -7.70 -0.45 -34.05
CA ALA A 33 -7.80 -1.54 -35.02
C ALA A 33 -9.25 -1.74 -35.50
N ALA A 34 -10.21 -1.77 -34.57
CA ALA A 34 -11.63 -1.88 -34.88
C ALA A 34 -12.14 -0.69 -35.70
N GLY A 35 -11.71 0.54 -35.36
CA GLY A 35 -12.11 1.75 -36.07
C GLY A 35 -11.52 1.84 -37.48
N THR A 36 -10.28 1.39 -37.68
CA THR A 36 -9.70 1.28 -39.02
C THR A 36 -10.38 0.20 -39.86
N TYR A 37 -10.79 -0.93 -39.25
CA TYR A 37 -11.50 -2.00 -39.93
C TYR A 37 -12.87 -1.56 -40.49
N VAL A 38 -13.60 -0.71 -39.76
CA VAL A 38 -14.88 -0.14 -40.20
C VAL A 38 -14.75 1.19 -40.95
N ASN A 39 -13.54 1.56 -41.37
CA ASN A 39 -13.23 2.83 -42.05
C ASN A 39 -13.65 4.10 -41.27
N HIS A 40 -13.80 4.00 -39.96
CA HIS A 40 -14.10 5.14 -39.10
C HIS A 40 -12.85 5.93 -38.74
N PHE A 41 -11.71 5.26 -38.59
CA PHE A 41 -10.41 5.88 -38.45
C PHE A 41 -9.59 5.68 -39.73
N GLY A 42 -8.79 6.68 -40.10
CA GLY A 42 -7.88 6.56 -41.24
C GLY A 42 -6.70 5.63 -40.93
N TYR A 43 -6.06 5.14 -41.98
CA TYR A 43 -4.87 4.30 -41.85
C TYR A 43 -3.64 5.07 -41.33
N ASP A 44 -3.70 6.40 -41.32
CA ASP A 44 -2.69 7.31 -40.78
C ASP A 44 -2.46 7.13 -39.28
N ILE A 45 -3.45 6.63 -38.52
CA ILE A 45 -3.30 6.36 -37.08
C ILE A 45 -3.03 4.88 -36.77
N LEU A 46 -2.91 4.00 -37.77
CA LEU A 46 -2.74 2.55 -37.55
C LEU A 46 -1.43 2.22 -36.80
N TRP A 47 -0.40 3.07 -36.91
CA TRP A 47 0.85 2.94 -36.15
C TRP A 47 0.63 3.00 -34.63
N LEU A 48 -0.49 3.56 -34.17
CA LEU A 48 -0.82 3.63 -32.76
C LEU A 48 -1.05 2.23 -32.15
N VAL A 49 -1.45 1.24 -32.96
CA VAL A 49 -1.67 -0.14 -32.51
C VAL A 49 -0.35 -0.80 -32.03
N PRO A 50 0.68 -0.96 -32.88
CA PRO A 50 1.95 -1.53 -32.41
C PRO A 50 2.60 -0.64 -31.34
N TYR A 51 2.44 0.69 -31.41
CA TYR A 51 2.91 1.60 -30.37
C TYR A 51 2.30 1.29 -29.00
N ALA A 52 0.96 1.20 -28.93
CA ALA A 52 0.23 0.96 -27.69
C ALA A 52 0.55 -0.41 -27.10
N LEU A 53 0.81 -1.42 -27.94
CA LEU A 53 1.22 -2.75 -27.47
C LEU A 53 2.67 -2.75 -26.96
N LEU A 54 3.58 -1.99 -27.56
CA LEU A 54 5.00 -1.98 -27.18
C LEU A 54 5.32 -1.06 -25.99
N TYR A 55 4.65 0.08 -25.88
CA TYR A 55 4.94 1.08 -24.86
C TYR A 55 4.91 0.54 -23.41
N PRO A 56 3.92 -0.26 -22.97
CA PRO A 56 3.89 -0.80 -21.61
C PRO A 56 5.14 -1.65 -21.27
N HIS A 57 5.69 -2.37 -22.24
CA HIS A 57 6.90 -3.18 -22.08
C HIS A 57 8.15 -2.29 -21.97
N LEU A 58 8.25 -1.26 -22.81
CA LEU A 58 9.33 -0.27 -22.75
C LEU A 58 9.30 0.49 -21.42
N ALA A 59 8.13 0.96 -21.01
CA ALA A 59 7.91 1.64 -19.74
C ALA A 59 8.29 0.76 -18.54
N TYR A 60 8.02 -0.54 -18.59
CA TYR A 60 8.44 -1.49 -17.56
C TYR A 60 9.95 -1.65 -17.51
N HIS A 61 10.62 -1.90 -18.64
CA HIS A 61 12.08 -2.10 -18.65
C HIS A 61 12.84 -0.83 -18.25
N LEU A 62 12.45 0.33 -18.79
CA LEU A 62 13.05 1.62 -18.44
C LEU A 62 12.75 1.99 -16.99
N GLY A 63 11.49 1.83 -16.57
CA GLY A 63 11.07 2.14 -15.21
C GLY A 63 11.78 1.28 -14.16
N ASN A 64 11.98 -0.01 -14.42
CA ASN A 64 12.60 -0.93 -13.47
C ASN A 64 14.06 -0.54 -13.14
N ARG A 65 14.77 0.10 -14.08
CA ARG A 65 16.14 0.60 -13.86
C ARG A 65 16.20 1.69 -12.80
N PHE A 66 15.25 2.63 -12.80
CA PHE A 66 15.24 3.79 -11.89
C PHE A 66 14.40 3.58 -10.64
N LYS A 67 13.47 2.62 -10.66
CA LYS A 67 12.53 2.37 -9.56
C LYS A 67 13.22 1.85 -8.30
N ARG A 68 14.41 1.24 -8.42
CA ARG A 68 15.21 0.78 -7.28
C ARG A 68 15.68 1.93 -6.42
N ASP A 69 16.10 3.04 -7.04
CA ASP A 69 16.70 4.18 -6.35
C ASP A 69 15.66 5.28 -6.07
N HIS A 70 14.70 5.48 -7.00
CA HIS A 70 13.70 6.55 -6.92
C HIS A 70 12.28 6.04 -7.24
N PRO A 71 11.66 5.24 -6.35
CA PRO A 71 10.39 4.58 -6.63
C PRO A 71 9.23 5.55 -6.83
N GLN A 72 9.15 6.61 -6.01
CA GLN A 72 8.05 7.58 -6.09
C GLN A 72 8.15 8.47 -7.34
N GLN A 73 9.35 8.94 -7.67
CA GLN A 73 9.56 9.77 -8.86
C GLN A 73 9.29 8.98 -10.14
N THR A 74 9.77 7.73 -10.21
CA THR A 74 9.51 6.85 -11.35
C THR A 74 8.02 6.64 -11.58
N ALA A 75 7.25 6.38 -10.52
CA ALA A 75 5.80 6.23 -10.63
C ALA A 75 5.10 7.51 -11.14
N LEU A 76 5.50 8.68 -10.63
CA LEU A 76 4.95 9.97 -11.07
C LEU A 76 5.25 10.27 -12.54
N VAL A 77 6.49 10.05 -12.99
CA VAL A 77 6.90 10.25 -14.39
C VAL A 77 6.10 9.33 -15.32
N LEU A 78 5.93 8.07 -14.94
CA LEU A 78 5.16 7.13 -15.76
C LEU A 78 3.67 7.50 -15.84
N THR A 79 3.06 7.94 -14.73
CA THR A 79 1.67 8.47 -14.76
C THR A 79 1.58 9.74 -15.61
N PHE A 80 2.58 10.63 -15.56
CA PHE A 80 2.63 11.82 -16.39
C PHE A 80 2.66 11.47 -17.89
N VAL A 81 3.50 10.51 -18.28
CA VAL A 81 3.57 10.03 -19.68
C VAL A 81 2.24 9.36 -20.08
N ASP A 82 1.65 8.53 -19.22
CA ASP A 82 0.34 7.92 -19.48
C ASP A 82 -0.77 8.97 -19.68
N SER A 83 -0.76 10.05 -18.90
CA SER A 83 -1.66 11.19 -19.08
C SER A 83 -1.45 11.92 -20.41
N LEU A 84 -0.20 12.12 -20.83
CA LEU A 84 0.09 12.71 -22.13
C LEU A 84 -0.48 11.85 -23.26
N HIS A 85 -0.28 10.53 -23.20
CA HIS A 85 -0.86 9.61 -24.18
C HIS A 85 -2.38 9.63 -24.20
N ALA A 86 -3.02 9.68 -23.03
CA ALA A 86 -4.48 9.75 -22.96
C ALA A 86 -5.06 10.99 -23.65
N GLY A 87 -4.44 12.15 -23.43
CA GLY A 87 -4.85 13.39 -24.10
C GLY A 87 -4.61 13.37 -25.60
N ALA A 88 -3.42 12.91 -26.05
CA ALA A 88 -3.08 12.85 -27.46
C ALA A 88 -3.94 11.83 -28.23
N ALA A 89 -4.21 10.66 -27.62
CA ALA A 89 -5.04 9.62 -28.21
C ALA A 89 -6.47 10.10 -28.50
N ALA A 90 -7.05 10.93 -27.64
CA ALA A 90 -8.37 11.51 -27.88
C ALA A 90 -8.44 12.32 -29.20
N VAL A 91 -7.38 13.09 -29.47
CA VAL A 91 -7.26 13.90 -30.69
C VAL A 91 -6.97 13.03 -31.91
N LEU A 92 -6.05 12.06 -31.78
CA LEU A 92 -5.74 11.11 -32.86
C LEU A 92 -6.96 10.27 -33.26
N MET A 93 -7.82 9.92 -32.30
CA MET A 93 -9.10 9.24 -32.56
C MET A 93 -10.20 10.20 -33.01
N SER A 94 -9.85 11.42 -33.44
CA SER A 94 -10.77 12.45 -33.95
C SER A 94 -11.94 12.74 -32.99
N PHE A 95 -11.71 12.71 -31.67
CA PHE A 95 -12.74 12.89 -30.65
C PHE A 95 -13.93 11.93 -30.72
N SER A 96 -13.71 10.70 -31.18
CA SER A 96 -14.73 9.65 -31.07
C SER A 96 -15.08 9.44 -29.59
N VAL A 97 -16.34 9.72 -29.23
CA VAL A 97 -16.73 9.97 -27.83
C VAL A 97 -16.49 8.76 -26.94
N VAL A 98 -16.92 7.57 -27.37
CA VAL A 98 -16.83 6.37 -26.53
C VAL A 98 -15.39 5.96 -26.23
N PRO A 99 -14.48 5.75 -27.20
CA PRO A 99 -13.10 5.39 -26.90
C PRO A 99 -12.37 6.48 -26.10
N THR A 100 -12.64 7.75 -26.37
CA THR A 100 -12.05 8.87 -25.62
C THR A 100 -12.44 8.83 -24.15
N LEU A 101 -13.75 8.74 -23.85
CA LEU A 101 -14.24 8.68 -22.47
C LEU A 101 -13.75 7.43 -21.75
N MET A 102 -13.74 6.28 -22.44
CA MET A 102 -13.25 5.01 -21.86
C MET A 102 -11.76 5.08 -21.53
N PHE A 103 -10.94 5.71 -22.37
CA PHE A 103 -9.52 5.84 -22.09
C PHE A 103 -9.23 6.83 -20.96
N LEU A 104 -9.95 7.96 -20.90
CA LEU A 104 -9.90 8.89 -19.78
C LEU A 104 -10.38 8.24 -18.46
N LEU A 105 -11.40 7.39 -18.52
CA LEU A 105 -11.87 6.63 -17.36
C LEU A 105 -10.79 5.64 -16.87
N THR A 106 -10.14 4.91 -17.78
CA THR A 106 -9.00 4.04 -17.45
C THR A 106 -7.86 4.84 -16.81
N LEU A 107 -7.51 6.01 -17.35
CA LEU A 107 -6.50 6.90 -16.76
C LEU A 107 -6.92 7.38 -15.36
N ALA A 108 -8.15 7.85 -15.21
CA ALA A 108 -8.66 8.35 -13.94
C ALA A 108 -8.65 7.26 -12.87
N PHE A 109 -9.15 6.07 -13.21
CA PHE A 109 -9.22 4.94 -12.30
C PHE A 109 -7.83 4.41 -11.91
N SER A 110 -6.92 4.27 -12.87
CA SER A 110 -5.53 3.86 -12.61
C SER A 110 -4.80 4.85 -11.69
N SER A 111 -4.96 6.16 -11.94
CA SER A 111 -4.34 7.23 -11.16
C SER A 111 -4.93 7.34 -9.75
N LEU A 112 -6.24 7.09 -9.62
CA LEU A 112 -6.95 7.04 -8.34
C LEU A 112 -6.43 5.88 -7.47
N ILE A 113 -6.27 4.69 -8.06
CA ILE A 113 -5.72 3.53 -7.35
C ILE A 113 -4.26 3.80 -6.93
N ALA A 114 -3.46 4.42 -7.81
CA ALA A 114 -2.04 4.61 -7.57
C ALA A 114 -1.72 5.69 -6.52
N GLY A 115 -2.55 6.73 -6.36
CA GLY A 115 -2.27 7.76 -5.35
C GLY A 115 -3.43 8.69 -5.01
N GLY A 116 -4.66 8.18 -5.09
CA GLY A 116 -5.85 8.86 -4.63
C GLY A 116 -6.29 10.05 -5.50
N LEU A 117 -7.20 10.86 -4.94
CA LEU A 117 -7.85 11.95 -5.66
C LEU A 117 -6.86 12.99 -6.20
N ARG A 118 -5.79 13.29 -5.47
CA ARG A 118 -4.78 14.27 -5.90
C ARG A 118 -4.08 13.82 -7.19
N ARG A 119 -3.64 12.55 -7.27
CA ARG A 119 -2.99 12.04 -8.48
C ARG A 119 -3.96 11.92 -9.64
N MET A 120 -5.20 11.51 -9.40
CA MET A 120 -6.25 11.51 -10.40
C MET A 120 -6.49 12.90 -10.99
N GLY A 121 -6.63 13.93 -10.14
CA GLY A 121 -6.85 15.31 -10.59
C GLY A 121 -5.67 15.84 -11.42
N LEU A 122 -4.44 15.60 -10.99
CA LEU A 122 -3.24 15.97 -11.75
C LEU A 122 -3.16 15.23 -13.10
N ALA A 123 -3.46 13.93 -13.11
CA ALA A 123 -3.42 13.12 -14.32
C ALA A 123 -4.44 13.60 -15.36
N LEU A 124 -5.66 13.95 -14.92
CA LEU A 124 -6.70 14.51 -15.78
C LEU A 124 -6.32 15.91 -16.29
N LEU A 125 -5.72 16.75 -15.46
CA LEU A 125 -5.23 18.07 -15.88
C LEU A 125 -4.13 17.96 -16.95
N VAL A 126 -3.19 17.04 -16.78
CA VAL A 126 -2.14 16.79 -17.79
C VAL A 126 -2.76 16.23 -19.07
N ALA A 127 -3.75 15.33 -18.96
CA ALA A 127 -4.43 14.79 -20.13
C ALA A 127 -5.23 15.85 -20.90
N THR A 128 -5.94 16.75 -20.22
CA THR A 128 -6.64 17.86 -20.88
C THR A 128 -5.66 18.84 -21.52
N GLY A 129 -4.53 19.15 -20.87
CA GLY A 129 -3.46 19.95 -21.46
C GLY A 129 -2.84 19.32 -22.71
N SER A 130 -2.55 18.01 -22.66
CA SER A 130 -2.05 17.24 -23.80
C SER A 130 -3.06 17.20 -24.95
N MET A 131 -4.34 17.04 -24.64
CA MET A 131 -5.43 17.07 -25.62
C MET A 131 -5.53 18.44 -26.29
N ALA A 132 -5.49 19.55 -25.53
CA ALA A 132 -5.52 20.90 -26.07
C ALA A 132 -4.29 21.18 -26.97
N LEU A 133 -3.10 20.79 -26.53
CA LEU A 133 -1.87 20.92 -27.31
C LEU A 133 -1.93 20.11 -28.61
N SER A 134 -2.34 18.84 -28.52
CA SER A 134 -2.44 17.96 -29.69
C SER A 134 -3.50 18.47 -30.68
N PHE A 135 -4.62 18.99 -30.18
CA PHE A 135 -5.66 19.62 -31.01
C PHE A 135 -5.14 20.83 -31.77
N ALA A 136 -4.37 21.70 -31.10
CA ALA A 136 -3.76 22.87 -31.73
C ALA A 136 -2.77 22.51 -32.85
N LEU A 137 -2.09 21.36 -32.75
CA LEU A 137 -1.10 20.91 -33.73
C LEU A 137 -1.71 20.15 -34.91
N ILE A 138 -2.71 19.30 -34.67
CA ILE A 138 -3.25 18.37 -35.68
C ILE A 138 -4.52 18.92 -36.33
N GLN A 139 -5.33 19.70 -35.60
CA GLN A 139 -6.63 20.23 -36.04
C GLN A 139 -7.52 19.17 -36.75
N PRO A 140 -7.81 18.02 -36.10
CA PRO A 140 -8.61 16.98 -36.73
C PRO A 140 -10.07 17.40 -36.85
N GLU A 141 -10.74 16.95 -37.91
CA GLU A 141 -12.19 17.04 -38.06
C GLU A 141 -12.89 16.15 -37.02
N PRO A 142 -13.68 16.70 -36.07
CA PRO A 142 -14.28 15.92 -35.00
C PRO A 142 -15.31 14.89 -35.51
N ARG A 143 -15.08 13.62 -35.23
CA ARG A 143 -15.96 12.49 -35.52
C ARG A 143 -16.63 11.99 -34.24
N VAL A 144 -17.57 12.78 -33.73
CA VAL A 144 -18.23 12.56 -32.42
C VAL A 144 -18.98 11.23 -32.37
N ALA A 145 -19.59 10.80 -33.48
CA ALA A 145 -20.33 9.54 -33.54
C ALA A 145 -19.38 8.34 -33.57
N THR A 146 -19.51 7.45 -32.57
CA THR A 146 -18.73 6.21 -32.51
C THR A 146 -19.52 5.03 -33.12
N PRO A 147 -18.95 4.29 -34.10
CA PRO A 147 -19.55 3.05 -34.61
C PRO A 147 -19.72 2.01 -33.50
N SER A 148 -20.75 1.16 -33.63
CA SER A 148 -21.07 0.13 -32.63
C SER A 148 -19.90 -0.79 -32.31
N LEU A 149 -19.12 -1.22 -33.31
CA LEU A 149 -17.95 -2.09 -33.10
C LEU A 149 -16.87 -1.41 -32.23
N VAL A 150 -16.56 -0.14 -32.49
CA VAL A 150 -15.57 0.63 -31.73
C VAL A 150 -16.07 0.90 -30.30
N ALA A 151 -17.37 1.19 -30.15
CA ALA A 151 -17.98 1.38 -28.85
C ALA A 151 -17.95 0.09 -28.01
N LEU A 152 -18.40 -1.04 -28.57
CA LEU A 152 -18.41 -2.34 -27.89
C LEU A 152 -17.01 -2.78 -27.47
N THR A 153 -16.03 -2.67 -28.36
CA THR A 153 -14.63 -3.03 -28.05
C THR A 153 -14.05 -2.15 -26.93
N SER A 154 -14.26 -0.84 -26.99
CA SER A 154 -13.78 0.11 -25.98
C SER A 154 -14.41 -0.14 -24.61
N ILE A 155 -15.74 -0.31 -24.56
CA ILE A 155 -16.50 -0.54 -23.32
C ILE A 155 -16.13 -1.90 -22.72
N LEU A 156 -16.08 -2.97 -23.53
CA LEU A 156 -15.76 -4.31 -23.05
C LEU A 156 -14.36 -4.37 -22.43
N LEU A 157 -13.35 -3.83 -23.11
CA LEU A 157 -11.97 -3.86 -22.63
C LEU A 157 -11.76 -2.95 -21.41
N THR A 158 -12.44 -1.81 -21.35
CA THR A 158 -12.39 -0.93 -20.18
C THR A 158 -13.10 -1.55 -18.98
N THR A 159 -14.23 -2.22 -19.21
CA THR A 159 -14.93 -2.97 -18.15
C THR A 159 -14.05 -4.10 -17.62
N LEU A 160 -13.43 -4.88 -18.52
CA LEU A 160 -12.50 -5.94 -18.15
C LEU A 160 -11.31 -5.39 -17.35
N TYR A 161 -10.75 -4.25 -17.77
CA TYR A 161 -9.71 -3.52 -17.04
C TYR A 161 -10.15 -3.16 -15.63
N ILE A 162 -11.31 -2.51 -15.48
CA ILE A 162 -11.84 -2.10 -14.17
C ILE A 162 -12.08 -3.31 -13.27
N CYS A 163 -12.66 -4.40 -13.78
CA CYS A 163 -12.89 -5.62 -13.01
C CYS A 163 -11.58 -6.25 -12.50
N ILE A 164 -10.57 -6.35 -13.36
CA ILE A 164 -9.27 -6.91 -13.00
C ILE A 164 -8.56 -6.00 -11.99
N ALA A 165 -8.56 -4.68 -12.21
CA ALA A 165 -7.98 -3.72 -11.29
C ALA A 165 -8.71 -3.72 -9.93
N ALA A 166 -10.04 -3.78 -9.91
CA ALA A 166 -10.85 -3.86 -8.69
C ALA A 166 -10.56 -5.15 -7.90
N TYR A 167 -10.45 -6.29 -8.57
CA TYR A 167 -10.04 -7.55 -7.94
C TYR A 167 -8.71 -7.42 -7.22
N PHE A 168 -7.71 -6.83 -7.89
CA PHE A 168 -6.39 -6.61 -7.30
C PHE A 168 -6.40 -5.63 -6.13
N VAL A 169 -7.21 -4.58 -6.19
CA VAL A 169 -7.39 -3.62 -5.09
C VAL A 169 -8.05 -4.30 -3.89
N HIS A 170 -9.10 -5.08 -4.11
CA HIS A 170 -9.79 -5.83 -3.06
C HIS A 170 -8.85 -6.81 -2.35
N GLU A 171 -8.08 -7.58 -3.11
CA GLU A 171 -7.10 -8.51 -2.57
C GLU A 171 -6.02 -7.81 -1.72
N GLN A 172 -5.56 -6.63 -2.15
CA GLN A 172 -4.61 -5.81 -1.38
C GLN A 172 -5.22 -5.30 -0.07
N GLY A 173 -6.47 -4.82 -0.12
CA GLY A 173 -7.19 -4.35 1.06
C GLY A 173 -7.34 -5.43 2.13
N MET A 174 -7.70 -6.65 1.72
CA MET A 174 -7.79 -7.79 2.64
C MET A 174 -6.44 -8.13 3.28
N ARG A 175 -5.36 -8.17 2.49
CA ARG A 175 -4.03 -8.48 3.01
C ARG A 175 -3.51 -7.44 3.98
N LEU A 176 -3.72 -6.17 3.66
CA LEU A 176 -3.35 -5.08 4.56
C LEU A 176 -4.12 -5.20 5.88
N THR A 177 -5.40 -5.58 5.82
CA THR A 177 -6.24 -5.77 7.00
C THR A 177 -5.74 -6.94 7.85
N LEU A 178 -5.39 -8.08 7.22
CA LEU A 178 -4.81 -9.24 7.90
C LEU A 178 -3.45 -8.96 8.52
N ALA A 179 -2.54 -8.29 7.79
CA ALA A 179 -1.23 -7.91 8.32
C ALA A 179 -1.36 -6.96 9.52
N ARG A 180 -2.30 -6.01 9.46
CA ARG A 180 -2.59 -5.11 10.58
C ARG A 180 -3.14 -5.86 11.79
N SER A 181 -4.03 -6.83 11.60
CA SER A 181 -4.58 -7.60 12.72
C SER A 181 -3.53 -8.49 13.38
N GLU A 182 -2.62 -9.07 12.59
CA GLU A 182 -1.49 -9.85 13.11
C GLU A 182 -0.53 -8.99 13.93
N ILE A 183 -0.12 -7.82 13.41
CA ILE A 183 0.72 -6.87 14.15
C ILE A 183 0.05 -6.45 15.46
N LYS A 184 -1.25 -6.14 15.42
CA LYS A 184 -2.01 -5.77 16.63
C LYS A 184 -2.00 -6.89 17.67
N ARG A 185 -2.20 -8.14 17.25
CA ARG A 185 -2.18 -9.30 18.15
C ARG A 185 -0.81 -9.51 18.79
N GLU A 186 0.28 -9.36 18.02
CA GLU A 186 1.63 -9.48 18.57
C GLU A 186 1.95 -8.33 19.56
N GLN A 187 1.49 -7.11 19.28
CA GLN A 187 1.59 -6.00 20.24
C GLN A 187 0.81 -6.26 21.52
N GLU A 188 -0.42 -6.78 21.44
CA GLU A 188 -1.22 -7.13 22.62
C GLU A 188 -0.57 -8.24 23.45
N LYS A 189 -0.01 -9.27 22.81
CA LYS A 189 0.76 -10.32 23.48
C LYS A 189 2.00 -9.77 24.18
N ALA A 190 2.78 -8.94 23.49
CA ALA A 190 3.98 -8.32 24.06
C ALA A 190 3.63 -7.43 25.25
N ALA A 191 2.57 -6.62 25.14
CA ALA A 191 2.08 -5.79 26.24
C ALA A 191 1.59 -6.63 27.43
N ARG A 192 0.91 -7.76 27.19
CA ARG A 192 0.47 -8.68 28.25
C ARG A 192 1.67 -9.33 28.96
N LEU A 193 2.66 -9.79 28.20
CA LEU A 193 3.88 -10.38 28.75
C LEU A 193 4.64 -9.35 29.60
N ALA A 194 4.80 -8.13 29.09
CA ALA A 194 5.41 -7.04 29.82
C ALA A 194 4.69 -6.80 31.15
N ARG A 195 3.35 -6.64 31.16
CA ARG A 195 2.57 -6.45 32.40
C ARG A 195 2.74 -7.59 33.40
N ASN A 196 2.85 -8.84 32.93
CA ASN A 196 3.08 -9.97 33.82
C ASN A 196 4.48 -9.92 34.45
N LEU A 197 5.51 -9.54 33.68
CA LEU A 197 6.87 -9.38 34.18
C LEU A 197 7.00 -8.21 35.16
N ALA A 198 6.20 -7.15 35.01
CA ALA A 198 6.17 -6.01 35.93
C ALA A 198 5.93 -6.40 37.38
N LYS A 199 5.17 -7.49 37.62
CA LYS A 199 4.87 -7.99 38.98
C LYS A 199 6.08 -8.59 39.69
N TYR A 200 7.14 -8.94 38.96
CA TYR A 200 8.33 -9.62 39.50
C TYR A 200 9.58 -8.72 39.47
N LEU A 201 9.46 -7.48 39.00
CA LEU A 201 10.55 -6.52 38.91
C LEU A 201 10.25 -5.33 39.83
N SER A 202 11.27 -4.80 40.51
CA SER A 202 11.09 -3.57 41.28
C SER A 202 10.73 -2.40 40.35
N PRO A 203 9.95 -1.40 40.81
CA PRO A 203 9.54 -0.26 39.98
C PRO A 203 10.71 0.44 39.28
N GLN A 204 11.84 0.55 39.98
CA GLN A 204 13.07 1.15 39.48
C GLN A 204 13.67 0.37 38.30
N VAL A 205 13.70 -0.97 38.36
CA VAL A 205 14.19 -1.83 37.27
C VAL A 205 13.23 -1.82 36.09
N TRP A 206 11.93 -1.84 36.36
CA TRP A 206 10.88 -1.72 35.34
C TRP A 206 11.01 -0.42 34.54
N GLU A 207 11.08 0.74 35.21
CA GLU A 207 11.27 2.03 34.54
C GLU A 207 12.58 2.08 33.75
N MET A 208 13.67 1.52 34.28
CA MET A 208 14.95 1.48 33.56
C MET A 208 14.87 0.68 32.25
N ILE A 209 14.18 -0.47 32.24
CA ILE A 209 14.06 -1.33 31.06
C ILE A 209 13.11 -0.71 30.02
N PHE A 210 11.98 -0.15 30.46
CA PHE A 210 10.90 0.26 29.55
C PHE A 210 10.89 1.76 29.18
N SER A 211 11.62 2.63 29.88
CA SER A 211 11.72 4.06 29.52
C SER A 211 12.67 4.35 28.35
N GLY A 212 13.47 3.37 27.92
CA GLY A 212 14.47 3.52 26.86
C GLY A 212 15.64 4.47 27.21
N LYS A 213 15.68 5.02 28.42
CA LYS A 213 16.63 6.08 28.82
C LYS A 213 18.03 5.58 29.16
N LYS A 214 18.27 4.26 29.21
CA LYS A 214 19.61 3.69 29.42
C LYS A 214 19.78 2.41 28.61
N HIS A 215 20.86 2.33 27.84
CA HIS A 215 21.44 1.03 27.53
C HIS A 215 21.73 0.35 28.87
N VAL A 216 21.18 -0.84 29.10
CA VAL A 216 21.46 -1.66 30.28
C VAL A 216 22.92 -2.12 30.18
N ARG A 217 23.85 -1.23 30.53
CA ARG A 217 25.22 -1.58 30.85
C ARG A 217 25.26 -1.82 32.35
N LEU A 218 25.48 -3.09 32.72
CA LEU A 218 25.83 -3.48 34.08
C LEU A 218 27.22 -2.91 34.39
N GLU A 219 27.25 -1.66 34.86
CA GLU A 219 28.47 -1.01 35.33
C GLU A 219 28.40 -0.88 36.85
N THR A 220 29.47 -1.28 37.53
CA THR A 220 29.59 -1.12 38.99
C THR A 220 29.78 0.36 39.32
N GLN A 221 28.83 0.97 40.04
CA GLN A 221 28.90 2.37 40.43
C GLN A 221 29.10 2.51 41.94
N ARG A 222 30.08 3.33 42.35
CA ARG A 222 30.29 3.68 43.76
C ARG A 222 29.27 4.76 44.15
N LYS A 223 28.36 4.45 45.07
CA LYS A 223 27.34 5.39 45.58
C LYS A 223 27.40 5.46 47.10
N LYS A 224 27.22 6.66 47.67
CA LYS A 224 26.97 6.81 49.12
C LYS A 224 25.49 6.54 49.35
N LEU A 225 25.18 5.52 50.16
CA LEU A 225 23.83 5.07 50.47
C LEU A 225 23.67 4.99 51.98
N THR A 226 22.51 5.38 52.50
CA THR A 226 22.10 5.08 53.87
C THR A 226 21.28 3.79 53.82
N VAL A 227 21.68 2.78 54.60
CA VAL A 227 21.02 1.48 54.63
C VAL A 227 20.16 1.39 55.89
N PHE A 228 18.91 0.99 55.72
CA PHE A 228 17.97 0.74 56.80
C PHE A 228 17.70 -0.77 56.90
N PHE A 229 17.72 -1.29 58.13
CA PHE A 229 17.42 -2.68 58.42
C PHE A 229 16.30 -2.73 59.46
N SER A 230 15.30 -3.57 59.20
CA SER A 230 14.22 -3.88 60.12
C SER A 230 13.86 -5.36 60.01
N ASP A 231 13.47 -5.95 61.13
CA ASP A 231 13.05 -7.35 61.21
C ASP A 231 11.88 -7.48 62.19
N ILE A 232 11.16 -8.59 62.12
CA ILE A 232 10.03 -8.91 62.98
C ILE A 232 10.57 -9.60 64.24
N LYS A 233 10.28 -9.03 65.42
CA LYS A 233 10.68 -9.63 66.70
C LYS A 233 9.96 -10.97 66.89
N GLY A 234 10.72 -12.03 67.17
CA GLY A 234 10.16 -13.36 67.45
C GLY A 234 9.60 -14.07 66.21
N PHE A 235 10.06 -13.72 65.01
CA PHE A 235 9.54 -14.29 63.75
C PHE A 235 9.58 -15.82 63.68
N THR A 236 10.63 -16.46 64.23
CA THR A 236 10.77 -17.93 64.22
C THR A 236 9.61 -18.61 64.93
N GLU A 237 9.31 -18.21 66.16
CA GLU A 237 8.22 -18.77 66.97
C GLU A 237 6.85 -18.50 66.31
N LEU A 238 6.66 -17.29 65.79
CA LEU A 238 5.45 -16.92 65.06
C LEU A 238 5.25 -17.75 63.77
N SER A 239 6.32 -18.12 63.08
CA SER A 239 6.25 -18.93 61.85
C SER A 239 5.99 -20.41 62.10
N GLU A 240 6.29 -20.90 63.30
CA GLU A 240 6.02 -22.29 63.71
C GLU A 240 4.58 -22.47 64.21
N GLU A 241 3.94 -21.41 64.71
CA GLU A 241 2.56 -21.44 65.23
C GLU A 241 1.49 -21.10 64.18
N LEU A 242 1.81 -20.29 63.16
CA LEU A 242 0.84 -19.82 62.18
C LEU A 242 0.70 -20.73 60.97
N GLU A 243 -0.53 -20.83 60.47
CA GLU A 243 -0.81 -21.45 59.17
C GLU A 243 -0.22 -20.61 58.02
N ALA A 244 0.16 -21.27 56.92
CA ALA A 244 0.89 -20.67 55.81
C ALA A 244 0.21 -19.41 55.21
N GLU A 245 -1.12 -19.40 55.15
CA GLU A 245 -1.91 -18.28 54.64
C GLU A 245 -1.85 -17.08 55.60
N GLN A 246 -1.98 -17.31 56.90
CA GLN A 246 -1.91 -16.27 57.93
C GLN A 246 -0.51 -15.65 58.03
N LEU A 247 0.54 -16.48 57.92
CA LEU A 247 1.92 -16.01 57.86
C LEU A 247 2.18 -15.15 56.62
N THR A 248 1.62 -15.55 55.47
CA THR A 248 1.73 -14.80 54.21
C THR A 248 1.06 -13.43 54.30
N ASP A 249 -0.13 -13.36 54.91
CA ASP A 249 -0.84 -12.09 55.13
C ASP A 249 -0.09 -11.16 56.10
N LEU A 250 0.49 -11.72 57.17
CA LEU A 250 1.31 -10.95 58.11
C LEU A 250 2.57 -10.38 57.44
N LEU A 251 3.27 -11.19 56.65
CA LEU A 251 4.44 -10.77 55.88
C LEU A 251 4.08 -9.68 54.86
N ASN A 252 3.00 -9.86 54.08
CA ASN A 252 2.56 -8.88 53.11
C ASN A 252 2.16 -7.55 53.78
N THR A 253 1.50 -7.61 54.93
CA THR A 253 1.12 -6.42 55.70
C THR A 253 2.36 -5.66 56.20
N TYR A 254 3.30 -6.36 56.83
CA TYR A 254 4.55 -5.77 57.30
C TYR A 254 5.36 -5.15 56.15
N LEU A 255 5.60 -5.91 55.08
CA LEU A 255 6.38 -5.44 53.93
C LEU A 255 5.72 -4.23 53.24
N ASN A 256 4.38 -4.18 53.17
CA ASN A 256 3.67 -3.05 52.60
C ASN A 256 3.80 -1.78 53.46
N GLU A 257 3.65 -1.88 54.78
CA GLU A 257 3.84 -0.71 55.67
C GLU A 257 5.29 -0.21 55.66
N MET A 258 6.27 -1.10 55.52
CA MET A 258 7.69 -0.73 55.39
C MET A 258 8.07 -0.18 54.00
N SER A 259 7.22 -0.35 52.98
CA SER A 259 7.47 0.07 51.60
C SER A 259 6.69 1.33 51.16
N LYS A 260 5.86 1.90 52.05
CA LYS A 260 5.19 3.20 51.85
C LYS A 260 6.18 4.35 52.08
#